data_AF-A0A1L3ZSB8-F1
#
_entry.id   AF-A0A1L3ZSB8-F1
#
_cell.length_a   1.000
_cell.length_b   1.000
_cell.length_c   1.000
_cell.angle_alpha   90.00
_cell.angle_beta   90.00
_cell.angle_gamma   90.00
#
_symmetry.space_group_name_H-M   'P 1'
#
loop_
_entity.id
_entity.type
_entity.pdbx_description
1 polymer ?
#
loop_
_entity_poly.entity_id
_entity_poly.type
_entity_poly.pdbx_seq_one_letter_code
_entity_poly.pdbx_strand_id
1 'polypeptide(L)'
;MAKRRNIHTVSFSGQTFTRTSASRTYAYLVVGKRSFLDALSRAGRIEDTDASNYRYWEKHNPERLSGYSDVKDYQEKRREQRLKAVQAAKDEGFYDRFEALAWCSRKDLAEKQAHAHRKFYIEVTILPVAVETKGS
;
A
#
# COMPACT_ATOMS: atom_id res chain seq x y z
N MET A 1 -18.06 -12.32 -22.26
CA MET A 1 -18.06 -12.71 -20.83
C MET A 1 -17.42 -11.61 -20.01
N ALA A 2 -18.17 -10.93 -19.14
CA ALA A 2 -17.63 -9.89 -18.27
C ALA A 2 -16.64 -10.53 -17.28
N LYS A 3 -15.38 -10.08 -17.32
CA LYS A 3 -14.34 -10.48 -16.36
C LYS A 3 -14.84 -10.07 -14.97
N ARG A 4 -15.29 -11.03 -14.15
CA ARG A 4 -15.67 -10.77 -12.75
C ARG A 4 -14.49 -10.07 -12.11
N ARG A 5 -14.61 -8.75 -11.88
CA ARG A 5 -13.69 -8.04 -10.99
C ARG A 5 -13.83 -8.75 -9.65
N ASN A 6 -12.74 -9.30 -9.13
CA ASN A 6 -12.69 -9.71 -7.74
C ASN A 6 -12.81 -8.42 -6.94
N ILE A 7 -14.04 -8.08 -6.58
CA ILE A 7 -14.33 -6.87 -5.80
C ILE A 7 -13.78 -7.17 -4.39
N HIS A 8 -12.73 -6.45 -4.03
CA HIS A 8 -12.10 -6.52 -2.71
C HIS A 8 -12.60 -5.34 -1.89
N THR A 9 -13.80 -5.42 -1.34
CA THR A 9 -14.30 -4.38 -0.43
C THR A 9 -13.99 -4.78 0.99
N VAL A 10 -13.29 -3.92 1.71
CA VAL A 10 -12.99 -4.07 3.14
C VAL A 10 -13.54 -2.84 3.83
N SER A 11 -14.61 -2.99 4.61
CA SER A 11 -15.16 -1.92 5.44
C SER A 11 -14.81 -2.19 6.91
N PHE A 12 -14.15 -1.22 7.54
CA PHE A 12 -13.80 -1.24 8.96
C PHE A 12 -14.74 -0.32 9.73
N SER A 13 -15.99 -0.75 9.88
CA SER A 13 -16.92 -0.19 10.87
C SER A 13 -17.83 -1.32 11.34
N GLY A 14 -17.51 -1.92 12.49
CA GLY A 14 -18.38 -2.93 13.11
C GLY A 14 -18.46 -4.27 12.36
N GLN A 15 -17.34 -4.99 12.32
CA GLN A 15 -17.23 -6.44 12.04
C GLN A 15 -17.99 -6.97 10.82
N THR A 16 -17.26 -7.30 9.74
CA THR A 16 -17.18 -8.64 9.11
C THR A 16 -16.38 -8.51 7.82
N PHE A 17 -15.37 -9.35 7.62
CA PHE A 17 -14.60 -9.40 6.37
C PHE A 17 -15.01 -10.65 5.60
N THR A 18 -15.84 -10.51 4.57
CA THR A 18 -16.24 -11.64 3.74
C THR A 18 -15.35 -11.75 2.50
N ARG A 19 -14.73 -12.92 2.31
CA ARG A 19 -14.06 -13.29 1.06
C ARG A 19 -14.63 -14.60 0.54
N THR A 20 -15.39 -14.52 -0.54
CA THR A 20 -15.87 -15.70 -1.26
C THR A 20 -14.82 -16.11 -2.31
N SER A 21 -14.16 -17.25 -2.11
CA SER A 21 -13.31 -17.89 -3.11
C SER A 21 -13.86 -19.26 -3.44
N ALA A 22 -13.90 -19.63 -4.71
CA ALA A 22 -14.44 -20.92 -5.16
C ALA A 22 -13.59 -22.13 -4.71
N SER A 23 -12.33 -21.91 -4.34
CA SER A 23 -11.36 -23.00 -4.08
C SER A 23 -10.65 -22.94 -2.73
N ARG A 24 -10.84 -21.87 -1.94
CA ARG A 24 -10.11 -21.69 -0.67
C ARG A 24 -10.96 -21.00 0.38
N THR A 25 -11.14 -21.68 1.51
CA THR A 25 -11.67 -21.11 2.74
C THR A 25 -10.54 -20.44 3.51
N TYR A 26 -10.69 -19.15 3.79
CA TYR A 26 -9.75 -18.38 4.60
C TYR A 26 -10.33 -18.22 6.01
N ALA A 27 -9.53 -18.54 7.02
CA ALA A 27 -9.93 -18.46 8.43
C ALA A 27 -9.36 -17.21 9.14
N TYR A 28 -8.34 -16.58 8.55
CA TYR A 28 -7.64 -15.44 9.13
C TYR A 28 -7.38 -14.36 8.08
N LEU A 29 -7.54 -13.10 8.47
CA LEU A 29 -7.17 -11.92 7.70
C LEU A 29 -6.13 -11.12 8.49
N VAL A 30 -4.99 -10.85 7.86
CA VAL A 30 -4.02 -9.88 8.35
C VAL A 30 -4.41 -8.52 7.83
N VAL A 31 -4.66 -7.59 8.74
CA VAL A 31 -4.86 -6.17 8.43
C VAL A 31 -3.72 -5.35 9.01
N GLY A 32 -3.44 -4.20 8.40
CA GLY A 32 -2.53 -3.25 9.02
C GLY A 32 -2.82 -1.80 8.69
N LYS A 33 -2.39 -0.92 9.60
CA LYS A 33 -2.47 0.53 9.49
C LYS A 33 -1.10 1.08 9.11
N ARG A 34 -1.03 1.77 7.97
CA ARG A 34 0.25 2.26 7.44
C ARG A 34 0.76 3.44 8.25
N SER A 35 2.07 3.54 8.43
CA SER A 35 2.67 4.65 9.17
C SER A 35 2.76 5.90 8.29
N PHE A 36 2.05 6.96 8.67
CA PHE A 36 2.22 8.29 8.06
C PHE A 36 3.64 8.82 8.24
N LEU A 37 4.22 8.66 9.44
CA LEU A 37 5.55 9.18 9.75
C LEU A 37 6.66 8.47 8.95
N ASP A 38 6.56 7.15 8.76
CA ASP A 38 7.50 6.41 7.90
C ASP A 38 7.34 6.82 6.44
N ALA A 39 6.10 6.96 5.94
CA ALA A 39 5.85 7.40 4.58
C ALA A 39 6.40 8.82 4.32
N LEU A 40 6.20 9.74 5.28
CA LEU A 40 6.73 11.10 5.22
C LEU A 40 8.25 11.12 5.27
N SER A 41 8.86 10.33 6.16
CA SER A 41 10.31 10.18 6.27
C SER A 41 10.94 9.67 4.96
N ARG A 42 10.31 8.69 4.30
CA ARG A 42 10.78 8.16 3.01
C ARG A 42 10.61 9.16 1.88
N ALA A 43 9.42 9.79 1.77
CA ALA A 43 9.13 10.79 0.76
C ALA A 43 10.10 11.98 0.82
N GLY A 44 10.54 12.35 2.01
CA GLY A 44 11.49 13.43 2.26
C GLY A 44 12.95 13.12 1.88
N ARG A 45 13.28 11.93 1.35
CA ARG A 45 14.64 11.59 0.92
C ARG A 45 14.89 12.02 -0.53
N ILE A 46 16.12 12.42 -0.79
CA ILE A 46 16.67 12.48 -2.14
C ILE A 46 17.07 11.07 -2.52
N GLU A 47 16.60 10.59 -3.67
CA GLU A 47 16.84 9.23 -4.15
C GLU A 47 17.78 9.24 -5.37
N ASP A 48 18.74 8.32 -5.42
CA ASP A 48 19.64 8.14 -6.58
C ASP A 48 18.88 7.70 -7.83
N THR A 49 17.73 7.05 -7.63
CA THR A 49 16.80 6.69 -8.71
C THR A 49 16.32 7.94 -9.46
N ASP A 50 16.10 9.07 -8.76
CA ASP A 50 15.70 10.32 -9.41
C ASP A 50 16.83 10.87 -10.29
N ALA A 51 18.09 10.79 -9.84
CA ALA A 51 19.25 11.18 -10.65
C ALA A 51 19.43 10.26 -11.87
N SER A 52 19.23 8.95 -11.68
CA SER A 52 19.28 7.97 -12.77
C SER A 52 18.18 8.22 -13.80
N ASN A 53 16.97 8.53 -13.33
CA ASN A 53 15.85 8.92 -14.19
C ASN A 53 16.14 10.21 -14.95
N TYR A 54 16.72 11.23 -14.30
CA TYR A 54 17.11 12.47 -14.95
C TYR A 54 18.07 12.19 -16.12
N ARG A 55 19.16 11.47 -15.88
CA ARG A 55 20.14 11.10 -16.92
C ARG A 55 19.53 10.29 -18.06
N TYR A 56 18.57 9.42 -17.73
CA TYR A 56 17.82 8.67 -18.74
C TYR A 56 16.97 9.60 -19.60
N TRP A 57 16.20 10.52 -19.01
CA TRP A 57 15.36 11.45 -19.75
C TRP A 57 16.18 12.46 -20.55
N GLU A 58 17.27 12.98 -20.01
CA GLU A 58 18.20 13.86 -20.71
C GLU A 58 18.68 13.25 -22.03
N LYS A 59 18.97 11.95 -22.02
CA LYS A 59 19.43 11.22 -23.21
C LYS A 59 18.31 10.83 -24.18
N HIS A 60 17.14 10.46 -23.67
CA HIS A 60 16.11 9.77 -24.47
C HIS A 60 14.87 10.61 -24.76
N ASN A 61 14.60 11.63 -23.95
CA ASN A 61 13.40 12.48 -24.03
C ASN A 61 13.63 13.78 -23.21
N PRO A 62 14.46 14.71 -23.70
CA PRO A 62 14.81 15.92 -22.96
C PRO A 62 13.60 16.84 -22.71
N GLU A 63 12.54 16.75 -23.52
CA GLU A 63 11.31 17.49 -23.30
C GLU A 63 10.61 17.13 -21.97
N ARG A 64 10.81 15.92 -21.44
CA ARG A 64 10.37 15.55 -20.09
C ARG A 64 11.09 16.30 -18.98
N LEU A 65 12.25 16.86 -19.27
CA LEU A 65 13.00 17.71 -18.36
C LEU A 65 12.69 19.20 -18.54
N SER A 66 11.73 19.55 -19.39
CA SER A 66 11.26 20.93 -19.53
C SER A 66 10.74 21.46 -18.20
N GLY A 67 11.34 22.55 -17.72
CA GLY A 67 11.03 23.14 -16.41
C GLY A 67 11.94 22.68 -15.27
N TYR A 68 12.97 21.87 -15.57
CA TYR A 68 14.02 21.51 -14.63
C TYR A 68 15.36 22.10 -15.08
N SER A 69 16.08 22.72 -14.14
CA SER A 69 17.34 23.41 -14.45
C SER A 69 18.53 22.45 -14.52
N ASP A 70 18.56 21.48 -13.60
CA ASP A 70 19.60 20.47 -13.49
C ASP A 70 19.07 19.23 -12.73
N VAL A 71 19.95 18.25 -12.51
CA VAL A 71 19.61 17.03 -11.78
C VAL A 71 19.18 17.29 -10.34
N LYS A 72 19.75 18.31 -9.67
CA LYS A 72 19.45 18.62 -8.27
C LYS A 72 18.08 19.27 -8.15
N ASP A 73 17.75 20.23 -9.00
CA ASP A 73 16.42 20.84 -9.10
C ASP A 73 15.35 19.78 -9.42
N TYR A 74 15.65 18.83 -10.30
CA TYR A 74 14.77 17.69 -10.55
C TYR A 74 14.54 16.85 -9.30
N GLN A 75 15.60 16.45 -8.59
CA GLN A 75 15.48 15.66 -7.36
C GLN A 75 14.70 16.39 -6.27
N GLU A 76 14.93 17.69 -6.07
CA GLU A 76 14.24 18.51 -5.08
C GLU A 76 12.75 18.63 -5.40
N LYS A 77 12.39 18.95 -6.65
CA LYS A 77 10.98 19.01 -7.08
C LYS A 77 10.28 17.66 -6.98
N ARG A 78 10.97 16.54 -7.28
CA ARG A 78 10.42 15.19 -7.11
C ARG A 78 10.18 14.86 -5.64
N ARG A 79 11.11 15.23 -4.76
CA ARG A 79 10.94 15.12 -3.31
C ARG A 79 9.74 15.92 -2.82
N GLU A 80 9.58 17.17 -3.26
CA GLU A 80 8.41 18.00 -2.92
C GLU A 80 7.11 17.38 -3.40
N GLN A 81 7.06 16.86 -4.63
CA GLN A 81 5.90 16.15 -5.17
C GLN A 81 5.55 14.93 -4.31
N ARG A 82 6.54 14.12 -3.90
CA ARG A 82 6.32 12.99 -3.00
C ARG A 82 5.76 13.43 -1.64
N LEU A 83 6.32 14.49 -1.05
CA LEU A 83 5.85 15.04 0.23
C LEU A 83 4.40 15.53 0.13
N LYS A 84 4.06 16.28 -0.93
CA LYS A 84 2.69 16.74 -1.19
C LYS A 84 1.72 15.58 -1.36
N ALA A 85 2.10 14.54 -2.11
CA ALA A 85 1.28 13.35 -2.30
C ALA A 85 1.03 12.60 -0.98
N VAL A 86 2.06 12.47 -0.13
CA VAL A 86 1.91 11.85 1.20
C VAL A 86 0.99 12.68 2.10
N GLN A 87 1.11 14.00 2.07
CA GLN A 87 0.24 14.88 2.86
C GLN A 87 -1.21 14.84 2.37
N ALA A 88 -1.45 14.94 1.06
CA ALA A 88 -2.79 14.82 0.48
C ALA A 88 -3.45 13.47 0.84
N ALA A 89 -2.70 12.37 0.75
CA ALA A 89 -3.21 11.06 1.17
C ALA A 89 -3.58 11.04 2.67
N LYS A 90 -2.83 11.72 3.53
CA LYS A 90 -3.20 11.86 4.95
C LYS A 90 -4.50 12.64 5.11
N ASP A 91 -4.66 13.75 4.40
CA ASP A 91 -5.84 14.59 4.50
C ASP A 91 -7.11 13.86 3.99
N GLU A 92 -6.93 12.93 3.04
CA GLU A 92 -7.97 11.99 2.59
C GLU A 92 -8.22 10.79 3.54
N GLY A 93 -7.53 10.73 4.68
CA GLY A 93 -7.67 9.66 5.67
C GLY A 93 -7.01 8.33 5.29
N PHE A 94 -6.12 8.30 4.29
CA PHE A 94 -5.44 7.09 3.82
C PHE A 94 -4.66 6.38 4.94
N TYR A 95 -4.06 7.13 5.86
CA TYR A 95 -3.27 6.56 6.96
C TYR A 95 -4.12 6.21 8.18
N ASP A 96 -5.41 6.58 8.19
CA ASP A 96 -6.32 6.28 9.30
C ASP A 96 -7.04 4.95 9.17
N ARG A 97 -7.11 4.41 7.94
CA ARG A 97 -7.74 3.12 7.62
C ARG A 97 -6.80 1.93 7.79
N PHE A 98 -7.41 0.77 8.02
CA PHE A 98 -6.75 -0.52 7.89
C PHE A 98 -6.86 -1.05 6.47
N GLU A 99 -5.77 -1.62 5.98
CA GLU A 99 -5.72 -2.29 4.69
C GLU A 99 -5.60 -3.81 4.88
N ALA A 100 -6.25 -4.58 3.99
CA ALA A 100 -6.07 -6.03 3.97
C ALA A 100 -4.70 -6.38 3.37
N LEU A 101 -3.87 -7.06 4.15
CA LEU A 101 -2.50 -7.41 3.79
C LEU A 101 -2.38 -8.85 3.28
N ALA A 102 -3.01 -9.79 3.99
CA ALA A 102 -2.95 -11.21 3.64
C ALA A 102 -4.17 -11.98 4.13
N TRP A 103 -4.66 -12.91 3.32
CA TRP A 103 -5.69 -13.87 3.71
C TRP A 103 -5.06 -15.24 3.89
N CYS A 104 -5.27 -15.86 5.05
CA CYS A 104 -4.62 -17.10 5.45
C CYS A 104 -5.66 -18.14 5.90
N SER A 105 -5.46 -19.40 5.51
CA SER A 105 -6.29 -20.52 5.97
C SER A 105 -5.88 -21.03 7.34
N ARG A 106 -4.65 -20.75 7.79
CA ARG A 106 -4.09 -21.18 9.08
C ARG A 106 -3.51 -20.02 9.87
N LYS A 107 -3.52 -20.13 11.20
CA LYS A 107 -3.07 -19.10 12.13
C LYS A 107 -1.55 -18.86 12.05
N ASP A 108 -0.76 -19.93 11.96
CA ASP A 108 0.70 -19.87 11.84
C ASP A 108 1.15 -19.05 10.62
N LEU A 109 0.47 -19.25 9.49
CA LEU A 109 0.74 -18.49 8.27
C LEU A 109 0.34 -17.01 8.44
N ALA A 110 -0.79 -16.74 9.10
CA ALA A 110 -1.20 -15.37 9.39
C ALA A 110 -0.20 -14.65 10.30
N GLU A 111 0.34 -15.32 11.31
CA GLU A 111 1.38 -14.79 12.20
C GLU A 111 2.68 -14.49 11.46
N LYS A 112 3.11 -15.40 10.59
CA LYS A 112 4.29 -15.19 9.73
C LYS A 112 4.11 -13.97 8.83
N GLN A 113 2.93 -13.82 8.22
CA GLN A 113 2.62 -12.66 7.38
C GLN A 113 2.56 -11.37 8.19
N ALA A 114 1.89 -11.39 9.35
CA ALA A 114 1.80 -10.24 10.23
C ALA A 114 3.20 -9.75 10.66
N HIS A 115 4.10 -10.67 11.03
CA HIS A 115 5.47 -10.34 11.37
C HIS A 115 6.23 -9.68 10.21
N ALA A 116 6.08 -10.19 8.98
CA ALA A 116 6.72 -9.59 7.81
C ALA A 116 6.25 -8.15 7.54
N HIS A 117 4.96 -7.88 7.77
CA HIS A 117 4.36 -6.56 7.51
C HIS A 117 4.64 -5.51 8.59
N ARG A 118 4.94 -5.90 9.84
CA ARG A 118 5.28 -4.95 10.93
C ARG A 118 6.48 -4.05 10.64
N LYS A 119 7.27 -4.35 9.60
CA LYS A 119 8.35 -3.49 9.10
C LYS A 119 7.86 -2.19 8.44
N PHE A 120 6.61 -2.16 7.98
CA PHE A 120 6.06 -1.07 7.15
C PHE A 120 4.74 -0.49 7.70
N TYR A 121 4.15 -1.16 8.69
CA TYR A 121 2.86 -0.85 9.27
C TYR A 121 3.04 -0.64 10.78
N ILE A 122 2.45 0.44 11.31
CA ILE A 122 2.50 0.77 12.75
C ILE A 122 1.63 -0.16 13.59
N GLU A 123 0.58 -0.70 12.97
CA GLU A 123 -0.32 -1.64 13.59
C GLU A 123 -0.58 -2.77 12.62
N VAL A 124 -0.42 -4.01 13.09
CA VAL A 124 -0.72 -5.20 12.30
C VAL A 124 -1.46 -6.18 13.19
N THR A 125 -2.68 -6.51 12.79
CA THR A 125 -3.63 -7.31 13.57
C THR A 125 -4.12 -8.48 12.74
N ILE A 126 -4.31 -9.63 13.38
CA ILE A 126 -4.88 -10.82 12.77
C ILE A 126 -6.32 -10.93 13.23
N LEU A 127 -7.24 -10.93 12.28
CA LEU A 127 -8.66 -11.03 12.53
C LEU A 127 -9.17 -12.41 12.12
N PRO A 128 -9.98 -13.09 12.94
CA PRO A 128 -10.69 -14.28 12.49
C PRO A 128 -11.70 -13.89 11.41
N VAL A 129 -11.77 -14.69 10.36
CA VAL A 129 -12.77 -14.52 9.30
C VAL A 129 -13.97 -15.38 9.65
N ALA A 130 -15.14 -14.77 9.82
CA ALA A 130 -16.39 -15.51 9.89
C ALA A 130 -16.62 -16.17 8.52
N VAL A 131 -16.38 -17.48 8.46
CA VAL A 131 -16.71 -18.26 7.27
C VAL A 131 -18.19 -18.53 7.34
N GLU A 132 -18.99 -17.87 6.51
CA GLU A 132 -20.33 -18.35 6.21
C GLU A 132 -20.18 -19.70 5.51
N THR A 133 -20.34 -20.78 6.26
CA THR A 133 -20.52 -22.11 5.69
C THR A 133 -21.79 -22.06 4.87
N LYS A 134 -21.65 -22.07 3.53
CA LYS A 134 -22.79 -22.38 2.67
C LYS A 134 -23.33 -23.72 3.11
N GLY A 135 -24.58 -23.70 3.57
CA GLY A 135 -25.30 -24.89 4.03
C GLY A 135 -25.17 -26.03 3.02
N SER A 136 -25.00 -27.21 3.61
CA SER A 136 -24.88 -28.54 3.05
C SER A 136 -25.79 -28.83 1.86
#